data_AF-A0A7C1SUE9-F1
#
_entry.id   AF-A0A7C1SUE9-F1
#
_cell.length_a   1.000
_cell.length_b   1.000
_cell.length_c   1.000
_cell.angle_alpha   90.00
_cell.angle_beta   90.00
_cell.angle_gamma   90.00
#
_symmetry.space_group_name_H-M   'P 1'
#
loop_
_entity.id
_entity.type
_entity.pdbx_description
1 polymer ?
#
loop_
_entity_poly.entity_id
_entity_poly.type
_entity_poly.pdbx_seq_one_letter_code
_entity_poly.pdbx_strand_id
1 'polypeptide(L)'
;KADVVAADERENGRRALLNLGHTFGHALEAATQYDSSRLVHGEGVSIGMVLAHRFSARMNLVSPDLADRVEAHLREVGLPTRMDQIPGELPPTDVLMDAIAQDKKVKAGQLTFILTRGLGQSFVADDVPASEVQRFIEEMRPS
;
A
#
# COMPACT_ATOMS: atom_id res chain seq x y z
N LYS A 1 12.78 13.98 10.35
CA LYS A 1 12.65 12.52 10.67
C LYS A 1 12.80 12.27 12.17
N ALA A 2 13.73 12.93 12.88
CA ALA A 2 13.97 12.72 14.33
C ALA A 2 12.85 13.22 15.27
N ASP A 3 12.21 14.36 14.99
CA ASP A 3 11.20 14.93 15.92
C ASP A 3 9.84 14.20 15.94
N VAL A 4 9.64 13.24 15.03
CA VAL A 4 8.43 12.40 14.96
C VAL A 4 8.59 11.13 15.80
N VAL A 5 9.82 10.77 16.18
CA VAL A 5 10.14 9.48 16.80
C VAL A 5 9.75 9.42 18.28
N ALA A 6 9.72 10.56 18.98
CA ALA A 6 9.58 10.60 20.43
C ALA A 6 8.13 10.69 20.96
N ALA A 7 7.12 10.89 20.11
CA ALA A 7 5.77 11.29 20.56
C ALA A 7 4.67 10.24 20.40
N ASP A 8 4.93 9.07 19.80
CA ASP A 8 3.86 8.17 19.33
C ASP A 8 4.01 6.77 19.99
N GLU A 9 3.70 6.68 21.29
CA GLU A 9 3.63 5.39 22.03
C GLU A 9 2.44 4.51 21.59
N ARG A 10 1.53 5.06 20.78
CA ARG A 10 0.50 4.35 20.03
C ARG A 10 0.45 5.00 18.67
N GLU A 11 0.89 4.32 17.62
CA GLU A 11 1.08 4.76 16.23
C GLU A 11 -0.15 5.46 15.58
N ASN A 12 -0.67 6.54 16.15
CA ASN A 12 -2.02 7.03 15.89
C ASN A 12 -2.05 8.25 14.95
N GLY A 13 -0.93 8.65 14.35
CA GLY A 13 -1.02 9.63 13.25
C GLY A 13 0.25 9.90 12.48
N ARG A 14 1.30 10.41 13.15
CA ARG A 14 2.49 10.89 12.43
C ARG A 14 3.38 9.76 11.94
N ARG A 15 3.47 8.64 12.68
CA ARG A 15 4.16 7.44 12.19
C ARG A 15 3.33 6.63 11.19
N ALA A 16 2.01 6.59 11.36
CA ALA A 16 1.11 5.97 10.39
C ALA A 16 1.31 6.61 9.00
N LEU A 17 1.40 7.94 8.92
CA LEU A 17 1.68 8.66 7.66
C LEU A 17 2.95 8.17 6.96
N LEU A 18 4.00 7.85 7.72
CA LEU A 18 5.28 7.39 7.17
C LEU A 18 5.20 5.98 6.57
N ASN A 19 4.25 5.17 7.04
CA ASN A 19 4.08 3.78 6.62
C ASN A 19 2.95 3.61 5.59
N LEU A 20 2.29 4.68 5.16
CA LEU A 20 1.28 4.62 4.11
C LEU A 20 1.90 4.06 2.82
N GLY A 21 1.22 3.08 2.21
CA GLY A 21 1.67 2.41 1.00
C GLY A 21 2.72 1.30 1.20
N HIS A 22 3.36 1.20 2.37
CA HIS A 22 4.44 0.22 2.56
C HIS A 22 3.96 -1.23 2.56
N THR A 23 2.75 -1.52 3.04
CA THR A 23 2.22 -2.90 3.02
C THR A 23 2.07 -3.43 1.60
N PHE A 24 1.54 -2.63 0.67
CA PHE A 24 1.50 -3.00 -0.74
C PHE A 24 2.89 -2.92 -1.39
N GLY A 25 3.69 -1.91 -1.06
CA GLY A 25 5.04 -1.75 -1.60
C GLY A 25 5.96 -2.94 -1.29
N HIS A 26 6.04 -3.34 -0.01
CA HIS A 26 6.82 -4.52 0.40
C HIS A 26 6.30 -5.81 -0.25
N ALA A 27 4.98 -5.95 -0.42
CA ALA A 27 4.42 -7.10 -1.12
C ALA A 27 4.87 -7.16 -2.59
N LEU A 28 4.93 -6.01 -3.27
CA LEU A 28 5.43 -5.91 -4.64
C LEU A 28 6.96 -6.17 -4.71
N GLU A 29 7.74 -5.64 -3.76
CA GLU A 29 9.18 -5.90 -3.66
C GLU A 29 9.47 -7.40 -3.41
N ALA A 30 8.71 -8.04 -2.53
CA ALA A 30 8.81 -9.48 -2.32
C ALA A 30 8.40 -10.28 -3.57
N ALA A 31 7.36 -9.82 -4.27
CA ALA A 31 6.88 -10.43 -5.51
C ALA A 31 7.88 -10.31 -6.68
N THR A 32 8.72 -9.28 -6.69
CA THR A 32 9.87 -9.17 -7.61
C THR A 32 11.13 -9.85 -7.07
N GLN A 33 11.04 -10.57 -5.95
CA GLN A 33 12.17 -11.21 -5.28
C GLN A 33 13.29 -10.23 -4.93
N TYR A 34 12.93 -8.97 -4.64
CA TYR A 34 13.85 -7.86 -4.37
C TYR A 34 14.82 -7.56 -5.53
N ASP A 35 14.46 -7.94 -6.76
CA ASP A 35 15.22 -7.60 -7.95
C ASP A 35 15.16 -6.10 -8.24
N SER A 36 16.24 -5.40 -7.92
CA SER A 36 16.36 -3.95 -8.08
C SER A 36 16.38 -3.50 -9.55
N SER A 37 16.54 -4.42 -10.52
CA SER A 37 16.37 -4.12 -11.94
C SER A 37 14.89 -4.04 -12.36
N ARG A 38 14.00 -4.63 -11.55
CA ARG A 38 12.55 -4.64 -11.77
C ARG A 38 11.83 -3.60 -10.91
N LEU A 39 12.20 -3.47 -9.64
CA LEU A 39 11.53 -2.57 -8.73
C LEU A 39 12.45 -2.15 -7.60
N VAL A 40 12.74 -0.85 -7.50
CA VAL A 40 13.43 -0.30 -6.31
C VAL A 40 12.42 0.11 -5.24
N HIS A 41 12.86 0.23 -3.99
CA HIS A 41 11.98 0.54 -2.85
C HIS A 41 11.08 1.76 -3.07
N GLY A 42 11.64 2.87 -3.58
CA GLY A 42 10.85 4.08 -3.84
C GLY A 42 9.74 3.88 -4.86
N GLU A 43 9.97 3.06 -5.89
CA GLU A 43 8.98 2.69 -6.89
C GLU A 43 7.90 1.80 -6.29
N GLY A 44 8.30 0.79 -5.51
CA GLY A 44 7.37 -0.07 -4.77
C GLY A 44 6.46 0.72 -3.83
N VAL A 45 7.02 1.64 -3.05
CA VAL A 45 6.26 2.52 -2.16
C VAL A 45 5.33 3.44 -2.95
N SER A 46 5.74 3.99 -4.09
CA SER A 46 4.89 4.86 -4.91
C SER A 46 3.65 4.15 -5.46
N ILE A 47 3.80 2.94 -6.00
CA ILE A 47 2.67 2.09 -6.42
C ILE A 47 1.83 1.72 -5.19
N GLY A 48 2.49 1.35 -4.09
CA GLY A 48 1.82 1.00 -2.84
C GLY A 48 0.98 2.13 -2.25
N MET A 49 1.43 3.38 -2.37
CA MET A 49 0.66 4.56 -1.94
C MET A 49 -0.62 4.71 -2.76
N VAL A 50 -0.55 4.55 -4.08
CA VAL A 50 -1.74 4.60 -4.95
C VAL A 50 -2.71 3.47 -4.60
N LEU A 51 -2.19 2.25 -4.42
CA LEU A 51 -3.00 1.10 -3.99
C LEU A 51 -3.67 1.34 -2.63
N ALA A 52 -2.97 1.91 -1.65
CA ALA A 52 -3.54 2.23 -0.34
C ALA A 52 -4.65 3.28 -0.40
N HIS A 53 -4.53 4.30 -1.27
CA HIS A 53 -5.59 5.30 -1.48
C HIS A 53 -6.80 4.70 -2.20
N ARG A 54 -6.56 3.93 -3.27
CA ARG A 54 -7.62 3.22 -4.01
C ARG A 54 -8.36 2.22 -3.12
N PHE A 55 -7.64 1.46 -2.30
CA PHE A 55 -8.24 0.56 -1.32
C PHE A 55 -9.02 1.31 -0.25
N SER A 56 -8.51 2.43 0.26
CA SER A 56 -9.26 3.28 1.20
C SER A 56 -10.57 3.79 0.58
N ALA A 57 -10.56 4.15 -0.71
CA ALA A 57 -11.78 4.53 -1.43
C ALA A 57 -12.75 3.35 -1.59
N ARG A 58 -12.26 2.15 -1.92
CA ARG A 58 -13.07 0.90 -1.95
C ARG A 58 -13.77 0.65 -0.61
N MET A 59 -13.08 0.91 0.50
CA MET A 59 -13.62 0.76 1.85
C MET A 59 -14.55 1.91 2.27
N ASN A 60 -14.92 2.82 1.35
CA ASN A 60 -15.73 4.02 1.60
C ASN A 60 -15.14 4.97 2.66
N LEU A 61 -13.82 4.97 2.83
CA LEU A 61 -13.13 5.82 3.82
C LEU A 61 -12.78 7.20 3.26
N VAL A 62 -12.67 7.32 1.93
CA VAL A 62 -12.29 8.56 1.25
C VAL A 62 -12.87 8.62 -0.16
N SER A 63 -12.98 9.83 -0.74
CA SER A 63 -13.40 9.99 -2.14
C SER A 63 -12.38 9.32 -3.09
N PRO A 64 -12.84 8.59 -4.13
CA PRO A 64 -11.98 8.11 -5.22
C PRO A 64 -11.12 9.21 -5.85
N ASP A 65 -11.62 10.46 -5.93
CA ASP A 65 -10.89 11.59 -6.49
C ASP A 65 -9.55 11.86 -5.78
N LEU A 66 -9.46 11.50 -4.49
CA LEU A 66 -8.20 11.65 -3.76
C LEU A 66 -7.12 10.68 -4.29
N ALA A 67 -7.51 9.46 -4.63
CA ALA A 67 -6.58 8.48 -5.20
C ALA A 67 -6.06 8.96 -6.55
N ASP A 68 -6.94 9.51 -7.40
CA ASP A 68 -6.56 10.07 -8.70
C ASP A 68 -5.61 11.26 -8.57
N ARG A 69 -5.85 12.14 -7.58
CA ARG A 69 -4.94 13.26 -7.27
C ARG A 69 -3.55 12.80 -6.84
N VAL A 70 -3.48 11.77 -6.00
CA VAL A 70 -2.21 11.20 -5.51
C VAL A 70 -1.45 10.54 -6.66
N GLU A 71 -2.15 9.75 -7.48
CA GLU A 71 -1.59 9.11 -8.66
C GLU A 71 -1.08 10.14 -9.68
N ALA A 72 -1.85 11.20 -9.94
CA ALA A 72 -1.43 12.28 -10.85
C ALA A 72 -0.13 12.94 -10.37
N HIS A 73 -0.02 13.24 -9.07
CA HIS A 73 1.17 13.85 -8.51
C HIS A 73 2.40 12.93 -8.58
N LEU A 74 2.26 11.65 -8.23
CA LEU A 74 3.36 10.68 -8.30
C LEU A 74 3.85 10.48 -9.75
N ARG A 75 2.93 10.46 -10.71
CA ARG A 75 3.28 10.42 -12.13
C ARG A 75 4.02 11.67 -12.60
N GLU A 76 3.60 12.85 -12.15
CA GLU A 76 4.25 14.12 -12.49
C GLU A 76 5.73 14.17 -12.04
N VAL A 77 6.04 13.58 -10.89
CA VAL A 77 7.41 13.47 -10.39
C VAL A 77 8.19 12.27 -10.95
N GLY A 78 7.62 11.54 -11.92
CA GLY A 78 8.28 10.46 -12.64
C GLY A 78 8.28 9.10 -11.92
N LEU A 79 7.42 8.89 -10.93
CA LEU A 79 7.32 7.62 -10.21
C LEU A 79 6.25 6.70 -10.84
N PRO A 80 6.44 5.37 -10.79
CA PRO A 80 5.41 4.43 -11.19
C PRO A 80 4.24 4.46 -10.19
N THR A 81 3.05 4.17 -10.70
CA THR A 81 1.78 4.31 -9.94
C THR A 81 0.88 3.09 -10.06
N ARG A 82 1.23 2.17 -10.95
CA ARG A 82 0.42 1.01 -11.32
C ARG A 82 1.27 -0.24 -11.37
N MET A 83 0.67 -1.39 -11.06
CA MET A 83 1.34 -2.70 -11.07
C MET A 83 1.82 -3.11 -12.47
N ASP A 84 1.15 -2.63 -13.52
CA ASP A 84 1.51 -2.86 -14.93
C ASP A 84 2.80 -2.14 -15.37
N GLN A 85 3.30 -1.21 -14.57
CA GLN A 85 4.57 -0.50 -14.82
C GLN A 85 5.78 -1.25 -14.25
N ILE A 86 5.57 -2.36 -13.52
CA ILE A 86 6.64 -3.21 -13.02
C ILE A 86 7.10 -4.13 -14.16
N PRO A 87 8.38 -4.10 -14.57
CA PRO A 87 8.89 -4.98 -15.61
C PRO A 87 8.72 -6.47 -15.26
N GLY A 88 8.30 -7.25 -16.26
CA GLY A 88 8.09 -8.70 -16.14
C GLY A 88 6.76 -9.07 -15.46
N GLU A 89 6.43 -10.36 -15.47
CA GLU A 89 5.19 -10.84 -14.87
C GLU A 89 5.25 -10.80 -13.34
N LEU A 90 4.15 -10.38 -12.72
CA LEU A 90 3.96 -10.50 -11.28
C LEU A 90 3.45 -11.91 -10.95
N PRO A 91 3.91 -12.54 -9.85
CA PRO A 91 3.39 -13.82 -9.39
C PRO A 91 1.89 -13.73 -9.08
N PRO A 92 1.17 -14.86 -8.94
CA PRO A 92 -0.27 -14.84 -8.71
C PRO A 92 -0.64 -14.15 -7.38
N THR A 93 -1.92 -13.81 -7.21
CA THR A 93 -2.39 -13.00 -6.07
C THR A 93 -2.11 -13.64 -4.72
N ASP A 94 -2.12 -14.97 -4.64
CA ASP A 94 -1.77 -15.72 -3.43
C ASP A 94 -0.37 -15.39 -2.91
N VAL A 95 0.62 -15.27 -3.78
CA VAL A 95 2.01 -14.90 -3.41
C VAL A 95 2.07 -13.48 -2.85
N LEU A 96 1.31 -12.54 -3.42
CA LEU A 96 1.20 -11.18 -2.89
C LEU A 96 0.51 -11.16 -1.52
N MET A 97 -0.55 -11.96 -1.35
CA MET A 97 -1.27 -12.10 -0.08
C MET A 97 -0.38 -12.71 1.01
N ASP A 98 0.43 -13.72 0.67
CA ASP A 98 1.39 -14.32 1.58
C ASP A 98 2.44 -13.28 2.04
N ALA A 99 2.96 -12.46 1.12
CA ALA A 99 3.88 -11.38 1.46
C ALA A 99 3.25 -10.35 2.40
N ILE A 100 1.99 -9.95 2.15
CA ILE A 100 1.23 -9.05 3.04
C ILE A 100 1.03 -9.67 4.43
N ALA A 101 0.72 -10.96 4.49
CA ALA A 101 0.51 -11.68 5.75
C ALA A 101 1.80 -11.84 6.56
N GLN A 102 2.98 -11.93 5.90
CA GLN A 102 4.27 -11.97 6.58
C GLN A 102 4.67 -10.61 7.19
N ASP A 103 4.34 -9.50 6.52
CA ASP A 103 4.62 -8.14 7.01
C ASP A 103 3.76 -7.77 8.25
N LYS A 104 2.60 -8.41 8.43
CA LYS A 104 1.61 -8.02 9.44
C LYS A 104 1.29 -9.14 10.45
N LYS A 105 1.10 -8.76 11.71
CA LYS A 105 0.54 -9.66 12.72
C LYS A 105 -0.94 -9.90 12.42
N VAL A 106 -1.27 -11.03 11.82
CA VAL A 106 -2.65 -11.47 11.66
C VAL A 106 -3.24 -11.78 13.04
N LYS A 107 -4.24 -11.02 13.48
CA LYS A 107 -5.08 -11.39 14.62
C LYS A 107 -6.44 -11.80 14.09
N ALA A 108 -6.87 -13.03 14.39
CA ALA A 108 -8.18 -13.56 14.00
C ALA A 108 -8.53 -13.43 12.50
N GLY A 109 -7.54 -13.52 11.60
CA GLY A 109 -7.75 -13.41 10.15
C GLY A 109 -7.89 -11.97 9.62
N GLN A 110 -7.72 -10.97 10.48
CA GLN A 110 -7.71 -9.55 10.10
C GLN A 110 -6.28 -9.04 9.93
N LEU A 111 -6.10 -8.18 8.93
CA LEU A 111 -4.84 -7.54 8.61
C LEU A 111 -4.81 -6.12 9.16
N THR A 112 -3.64 -5.69 9.61
CA THR A 112 -3.39 -4.30 9.99
C THR A 112 -2.84 -3.52 8.80
N PHE A 113 -3.53 -2.46 8.39
CA PHE A 113 -3.12 -1.57 7.30
C PHE A 113 -3.00 -0.13 7.77
N ILE A 114 -2.21 0.66 7.05
CA ILE A 114 -2.33 2.12 7.09
C ILE A 114 -3.24 2.54 5.94
N LEU A 115 -4.39 3.12 6.28
CA LEU A 115 -5.38 3.63 5.33
C LEU A 115 -5.52 5.15 5.48
N THR A 116 -6.27 5.77 4.57
CA THR A 116 -6.50 7.22 4.57
C THR A 116 -7.99 7.58 4.67
N ARG A 117 -8.29 8.72 5.31
CA ARG A 117 -9.61 9.37 5.33
C ARG A 117 -9.62 10.72 4.63
N GLY A 118 -8.48 11.15 4.08
CA GLY A 118 -8.30 12.47 3.52
C GLY A 118 -6.83 12.78 3.25
N LEU A 119 -6.58 13.86 2.53
CA LEU A 119 -5.21 14.29 2.25
C LEU A 119 -4.47 14.60 3.56
N GLY A 120 -3.32 13.97 3.77
CA GLY A 120 -2.53 14.11 5.00
C GLY A 120 -3.15 13.45 6.24
N GLN A 121 -4.20 12.63 6.08
CA GLN A 121 -4.93 12.01 7.18
C GLN A 121 -4.91 10.48 7.03
N SER A 122 -3.87 9.83 7.54
CA SER A 122 -3.79 8.37 7.61
C SER A 122 -4.04 7.85 9.02
N PHE A 123 -4.53 6.61 9.12
CA PHE A 123 -4.78 5.93 10.38
C PHE A 123 -4.47 4.43 10.27
N VAL A 124 -4.27 3.79 11.42
CA VAL A 124 -4.12 2.33 11.50
C VAL A 124 -5.51 1.70 11.49
N ALA A 125 -5.77 0.83 10.52
CA ALA A 125 -6.95 -0.03 10.45
C ALA A 125 -6.53 -1.46 10.81
N ASP A 126 -7.00 -2.00 11.93
CA ASP A 126 -6.61 -3.31 12.46
C ASP A 126 -7.61 -4.43 12.15
N ASP A 127 -8.67 -4.12 11.41
CA ASP A 127 -9.81 -4.98 11.12
C ASP A 127 -10.03 -5.24 9.62
N VAL A 128 -8.99 -5.06 8.78
CA VAL A 128 -9.10 -5.21 7.32
C VAL A 128 -9.30 -6.68 6.94
N PRO A 129 -10.42 -7.06 6.27
CA PRO A 129 -10.64 -8.44 5.85
C PRO A 129 -9.67 -8.85 4.73
N ALA A 130 -8.95 -9.95 4.91
CA ALA A 130 -8.02 -10.47 3.91
C ALA A 130 -8.70 -10.75 2.55
N SER A 131 -9.97 -11.18 2.56
CA SER A 131 -10.75 -11.41 1.34
C SER A 131 -10.99 -10.13 0.52
N GLU A 132 -11.15 -8.98 1.17
CA GLU A 132 -11.31 -7.71 0.46
C GLU A 132 -9.98 -7.22 -0.13
N VAL A 133 -8.87 -7.45 0.56
CA VAL A 133 -7.53 -7.18 0.02
C VAL A 133 -7.25 -8.06 -1.20
N GLN A 134 -7.56 -9.35 -1.11
CA GLN A 134 -7.35 -10.29 -2.22
C GLN A 134 -8.14 -9.87 -3.47
N ARG A 135 -9.45 -9.63 -3.33
CA ARG A 135 -10.30 -9.15 -4.45
C ARG A 135 -9.79 -7.84 -5.04
N PHE A 136 -9.39 -6.90 -4.16
CA PHE A 136 -8.83 -5.63 -4.61
C PHE A 136 -7.55 -5.83 -5.42
N ILE A 137 -6.62 -6.68 -4.98
CA ILE A 137 -5.41 -6.97 -5.74
C ILE A 137 -5.77 -7.59 -7.09
N GLU A 138 -6.68 -8.57 -7.16
CA GLU A 138 -7.14 -9.18 -8.41
C GLU A 138 -7.67 -8.13 -9.40
N GLU A 139 -8.45 -7.15 -8.94
CA GLU A 139 -8.97 -6.06 -9.77
C GLU A 139 -7.90 -5.07 -10.25
N MET A 140 -6.81 -4.89 -9.49
CA MET A 140 -5.73 -3.95 -9.82
C MET A 140 -4.64 -4.56 -10.71
N ARG A 141 -4.67 -5.87 -10.93
CA ARG A 141 -3.70 -6.54 -11.80
C ARG A 141 -3.90 -6.15 -13.26
N PRO A 142 -2.81 -6.03 -14.05
CA PRO A 142 -2.91 -5.95 -15.50
C PRO A 142 -3.67 -7.17 -16.04
N SER A 143 -4.57 -6.93 -16.99
CA SER A 143 -5.21 -7.97 -17.79
C SER A 143 -4.23 -8.61 -18.77
#